data_AF-A0A7C7RRG5-F1
#
_entry.id   AF-A0A7C7RRG5-F1
#
_cell.length_a   1.000
_cell.length_b   1.000
_cell.length_c   1.000
_cell.angle_alpha   90.00
_cell.angle_beta   90.00
_cell.angle_gamma   90.00
#
_symmetry.space_group_name_H-M   'P 1'
#
loop_
_entity.id
_entity.type
_entity.pdbx_description
1 polymer ?
#
loop_
_entity_poly.entity_id
_entity_poly.type
_entity_poly.pdbx_seq_one_letter_code
_entity_poly.pdbx_strand_id
1 'polypeptide(L)'
;MQRSDREIAKGGMLISIARIGSAILGFLNTLLLTRFLGGEIYGFYSRILAPSFFLTRSFSGLGEGQALMKYLPFYKSREEEALASKAFLVALEFRLIVGFIFGFLIVVLSPEIASFLNVDSASLVRFNGLLVAFSVVSGILLTTT
;
A
#
# COMPACT_ATOMS: atom_id res chain seq x y z
N MET A 1 8.40 -15.96 -30.20
CA MET A 1 7.13 -15.59 -29.54
C MET A 1 6.81 -16.39 -28.28
N GLN A 2 7.00 -17.72 -28.20
CA GLN A 2 6.49 -18.55 -27.09
C GLN A 2 7.13 -18.38 -25.68
N ARG A 3 8.33 -17.80 -25.52
CA ARG A 3 8.99 -17.66 -24.20
C ARG A 3 8.37 -16.55 -23.32
N SER A 4 7.86 -15.49 -23.93
CA SER A 4 7.32 -14.32 -23.21
C SER A 4 6.02 -14.66 -22.48
N ASP A 5 5.11 -15.38 -23.14
CA ASP A 5 3.77 -15.67 -22.60
C ASP A 5 3.82 -16.60 -21.38
N ARG A 6 4.78 -17.52 -21.35
CA ARG A 6 4.97 -18.46 -20.24
C ARG A 6 5.52 -17.77 -18.99
N GLU A 7 6.43 -16.81 -19.16
CA GLU A 7 6.97 -16.03 -18.04
C GLU A 7 5.95 -15.02 -17.50
N ILE A 8 5.16 -14.40 -18.38
CA ILE A 8 4.02 -13.56 -17.97
C ILE A 8 2.97 -14.39 -17.21
N ALA A 9 2.63 -15.59 -17.69
CA ALA A 9 1.67 -16.47 -17.03
C ALA A 9 2.14 -16.93 -15.63
N LYS A 10 3.43 -17.27 -15.48
CA LYS A 10 4.01 -17.61 -14.17
C LYS A 10 3.97 -16.43 -13.20
N GLY A 11 4.38 -15.25 -13.64
CA GLY A 11 4.34 -14.03 -12.82
C GLY A 11 2.91 -13.70 -12.38
N GLY A 12 1.95 -13.75 -13.31
CA GLY A 12 0.53 -13.55 -13.01
C GLY A 12 -0.02 -14.59 -12.03
N MET A 13 0.38 -15.86 -12.17
CA MET A 13 -0.04 -16.94 -11.26
C MET A 13 0.53 -16.72 -9.85
N LEU A 14 1.81 -16.33 -9.73
CA LEU A 14 2.43 -16.03 -8.44
C LEU A 14 1.72 -14.88 -7.71
N ILE A 15 1.45 -13.77 -8.43
CA ILE A 15 0.71 -12.62 -7.90
C ILE A 15 -0.70 -13.04 -7.47
N SER A 16 -1.35 -13.91 -8.24
CA SER A 16 -2.69 -14.39 -7.93
C SER A 16 -2.70 -15.23 -6.65
N ILE A 17 -1.75 -16.16 -6.51
CA ILE A 17 -1.59 -16.97 -5.29
C ILE A 17 -1.30 -16.07 -4.08
N ALA A 18 -0.41 -15.10 -4.22
CA ALA A 18 -0.10 -14.15 -3.16
C ALA A 18 -1.33 -13.34 -2.73
N ARG A 19 -2.17 -12.91 -3.68
CA ARG A 19 -3.42 -12.20 -3.39
C ARG A 19 -4.43 -13.08 -2.68
N ILE A 20 -4.60 -14.33 -3.11
CA ILE A 20 -5.50 -15.30 -2.46
C ILE A 20 -5.02 -15.59 -1.03
N GLY A 21 -3.72 -15.86 -0.86
CA GLY A 21 -3.13 -16.08 0.46
C GLY A 21 -3.32 -14.87 1.39
N SER A 22 -3.08 -13.67 0.87
CA SER A 22 -3.31 -12.42 1.63
C SER A 22 -4.77 -12.24 2.03
N ALA A 23 -5.71 -12.58 1.14
CA ALA A 23 -7.14 -12.52 1.43
C ALA A 23 -7.54 -13.51 2.54
N ILE A 24 -7.04 -14.74 2.48
CA ILE A 24 -7.27 -15.76 3.52
C ILE A 24 -6.70 -15.30 4.87
N LEU A 25 -5.47 -14.80 4.89
CA LEU A 25 -4.86 -14.28 6.11
C LEU A 25 -5.64 -13.08 6.67
N GLY A 26 -6.10 -12.17 5.81
CA GLY A 26 -6.95 -11.04 6.21
C GLY A 26 -8.29 -11.49 6.80
N PHE A 27 -8.90 -12.53 6.23
CA PHE A 27 -10.12 -13.13 6.75
C PHE A 27 -9.90 -13.79 8.12
N LEU A 28 -8.85 -14.60 8.27
CA LEU A 28 -8.51 -15.24 9.55
C LEU A 28 -8.20 -14.19 10.62
N ASN A 29 -7.43 -13.15 10.29
CA ASN A 29 -7.15 -12.05 11.20
C ASN A 29 -8.44 -11.36 11.67
N THR A 30 -9.37 -11.11 10.75
CA THR A 30 -10.68 -10.51 11.07
C THR A 30 -11.48 -11.40 12.03
N LEU A 31 -11.52 -12.71 11.77
CA LEU A 31 -12.21 -13.67 12.66
C LEU A 31 -11.58 -13.71 14.05
N LEU A 32 -10.25 -13.78 14.13
CA LEU A 32 -9.54 -13.80 15.41
C LEU A 32 -9.77 -12.51 16.19
N LEU A 33 -9.61 -11.35 15.55
CA LEU A 33 -9.82 -10.05 16.20
C LEU A 33 -11.27 -9.88 16.67
N THR A 34 -12.25 -10.25 15.85
CA THR A 34 -13.66 -10.18 16.24
C THR A 34 -13.96 -11.08 17.44
N ARG A 35 -13.34 -12.26 17.51
CA ARG A 35 -13.51 -13.20 18.62
C ARG A 35 -12.80 -12.76 19.90
N PHE A 36 -11.59 -12.20 19.80
CA PHE A 36 -10.80 -11.76 20.96
C PHE A 36 -11.26 -10.43 21.52
N LEU A 37 -11.60 -9.45 20.67
CA LEU A 37 -12.05 -8.12 21.10
C LEU A 37 -13.57 -8.06 21.33
N GLY A 38 -14.33 -9.00 20.79
CA GLY A 38 -15.80 -8.90 20.74
C GLY A 38 -16.28 -7.99 19.61
N GLY A 39 -17.53 -8.20 19.17
CA GLY A 39 -18.09 -7.54 17.98
C GLY A 39 -18.17 -6.01 18.08
N GLU A 40 -18.47 -5.47 19.26
CA GLU A 40 -18.58 -4.02 19.45
C GLU A 40 -17.22 -3.32 19.39
N ILE A 41 -16.22 -3.85 20.09
CA ILE A 41 -14.87 -3.27 20.12
C ILE A 41 -14.21 -3.41 18.73
N TYR A 42 -14.44 -4.52 18.05
CA TYR A 42 -13.98 -4.68 16.65
C TYR A 42 -14.67 -3.70 15.70
N GLY A 43 -15.96 -3.41 15.88
CA GLY A 43 -16.69 -2.40 15.12
C GLY A 43 -16.17 -0.97 15.33
N PHE A 44 -15.60 -0.69 16.51
CA PHE A 44 -14.92 0.58 16.79
C PHE A 44 -13.51 0.60 16.19
N TYR A 45 -12.75 -0.48 16.36
CA TYR A 45 -11.42 -0.67 15.79
C TYR A 45 -11.42 -0.56 14.25
N SER A 46 -12.38 -1.20 13.58
CA SER A 46 -12.53 -1.15 12.13
C SER A 46 -12.92 0.23 11.61
N ARG A 47 -13.69 1.02 12.36
CA ARG A 47 -13.98 2.43 12.03
C ARG A 47 -12.74 3.32 12.01
N ILE A 48 -11.75 3.03 12.85
CA ILE A 48 -10.48 3.78 12.91
C ILE A 48 -9.55 3.33 11.77
N LEU A 49 -9.45 2.02 11.55
CA LEU A 49 -8.48 1.45 10.63
C LEU A 49 -8.93 1.40 9.18
N ALA A 50 -10.23 1.25 8.90
CA ALA A 50 -10.70 1.16 7.52
C ALA A 50 -10.42 2.44 6.69
N PRO A 51 -10.71 3.66 7.19
CA PRO A 51 -10.35 4.89 6.47
C PRO A 51 -8.84 5.00 6.29
N SER A 52 -8.10 4.65 7.33
CA SER A 52 -6.65 4.67 7.36
C SER A 52 -6.00 3.75 6.31
N PHE A 53 -6.43 2.48 6.24
CA PHE A 53 -5.99 1.53 5.21
C PHE A 53 -6.41 1.99 3.81
N PHE A 54 -7.62 2.56 3.67
CA PHE A 54 -8.11 3.08 2.41
C PHE A 54 -7.26 4.25 1.90
N LEU A 55 -6.97 5.23 2.76
CA LEU A 55 -6.10 6.37 2.45
C LEU A 55 -4.70 5.88 2.08
N THR A 56 -4.13 4.99 2.90
CA THR A 56 -2.80 4.42 2.65
C THR A 56 -2.75 3.73 1.28
N ARG A 57 -3.71 2.85 0.97
CA ARG A 57 -3.71 2.10 -0.28
C ARG A 57 -4.01 2.97 -1.51
N SER A 58 -4.81 4.00 -1.34
CA SER A 58 -5.19 4.89 -2.44
C SER A 58 -4.09 5.90 -2.78
N PHE A 59 -3.37 6.40 -1.76
CA PHE A 59 -2.36 7.44 -1.93
C PHE A 59 -0.92 6.90 -2.06
N SER A 60 -0.61 5.71 -1.53
CA SER A 60 0.76 5.16 -1.58
C SER A 60 1.23 4.70 -2.96
N GLY A 61 0.36 4.70 -3.99
CA GLY A 61 0.71 4.14 -5.30
C GLY A 61 0.20 4.94 -6.50
N LEU A 62 -0.18 6.21 -6.33
CA LEU A 62 -0.80 7.10 -7.35
C LEU A 62 -0.21 6.95 -8.76
N GLY A 63 -0.68 5.98 -9.54
CA GLY A 63 -0.21 5.72 -10.90
C GLY A 63 1.22 5.17 -11.03
N GLU A 64 1.98 5.02 -9.94
CA GLU A 64 3.39 4.57 -9.96
C GLU A 64 3.52 3.18 -10.58
N GLY A 65 2.70 2.22 -10.14
CA GLY A 65 2.71 0.87 -10.69
C GLY A 65 2.42 0.85 -12.19
N GLN A 66 1.49 1.68 -12.65
CA GLN A 66 1.16 1.80 -14.08
C GLN A 66 2.28 2.46 -14.88
N ALA A 67 2.97 3.45 -14.29
CA ALA A 67 4.13 4.08 -14.90
C ALA A 67 5.29 3.09 -15.05
N LEU A 68 5.62 2.34 -13.99
CA LEU A 68 6.68 1.32 -14.02
C LEU A 68 6.35 0.20 -15.02
N MET A 69 5.11 -0.30 -15.03
CA MET A 69 4.67 -1.33 -15.97
C MET A 69 4.76 -0.88 -17.44
N LYS A 70 4.70 0.43 -17.71
CA LYS A 70 4.84 0.99 -19.06
C LYS A 70 6.29 1.30 -19.42
N TYR A 71 6.98 2.08 -18.59
CA TYR A 71 8.28 2.65 -18.92
C TYR A 71 9.42 1.65 -18.68
N LEU A 72 9.32 0.78 -17.69
CA LEU A 72 10.40 -0.17 -17.38
C LEU A 72 10.59 -1.20 -18.51
N PRO A 73 9.54 -1.85 -19.07
CA PRO A 73 9.71 -2.72 -20.24
C PRO A 73 10.09 -1.93 -21.50
N PHE A 74 9.56 -0.72 -21.67
CA PHE A 74 9.88 0.14 -22.82
C PHE A 74 11.38 0.43 -22.91
N TYR A 75 12.01 0.91 -21.83
CA TYR A 75 13.45 1.18 -21.81
C TYR A 75 14.30 -0.11 -21.83
N LYS A 76 13.86 -1.18 -21.16
CA LYS A 76 14.54 -2.50 -21.26
C LYS A 76 14.56 -3.04 -22.69
N SER A 77 13.46 -2.93 -23.44
CA SER A 77 13.38 -3.41 -24.83
C SER A 77 14.29 -2.66 -25.80
N ARG A 78 14.81 -1.49 -25.40
CA ARG A 78 15.74 -0.66 -26.17
C ARG A 78 17.19 -0.79 -25.71
N GLU A 79 17.47 -1.69 -24.76
CA GLU A 79 18.78 -1.85 -24.11
C GLU A 79 19.27 -0.57 -23.39
N GLU A 80 18.36 0.35 -23.09
CA GLU A 80 18.63 1.61 -22.40
C GLU A 80 18.55 1.42 -20.87
N GLU A 81 19.39 0.56 -20.31
CA GLU A 81 19.33 0.19 -18.88
C GLU A 81 19.45 1.40 -17.94
N ALA A 82 20.27 2.39 -18.30
CA ALA A 82 20.41 3.62 -17.52
C ALA A 82 19.10 4.41 -17.40
N LEU A 83 18.25 4.38 -18.43
CA LEU A 83 16.95 5.05 -18.42
C LEU A 83 15.88 4.21 -17.70
N ALA A 84 15.98 2.88 -17.77
CA ALA A 84 15.15 1.98 -16.97
C ALA A 84 15.38 2.19 -15.46
N SER A 85 16.64 2.27 -15.03
CA SER A 85 16.99 2.57 -13.64
C SER A 85 16.56 3.97 -13.21
N LYS A 86 16.68 4.97 -14.08
CA LYS A 86 16.16 6.33 -13.80
C LYS A 86 14.64 6.35 -13.66
N ALA A 87 13.90 5.66 -14.51
CA ALA A 87 12.44 5.56 -14.40
C ALA A 87 12.03 4.93 -13.06
N PHE A 88 12.78 3.92 -12.60
CA PHE A 88 12.61 3.33 -11.29
C PHE A 88 12.90 4.31 -10.14
N LEU A 89 14.03 5.02 -10.21
CA LEU A 89 14.40 6.01 -9.19
C LEU A 89 13.40 7.18 -9.11
N VAL A 90 12.87 7.64 -10.25
CA VAL A 90 11.85 8.71 -10.27
C VAL A 90 10.54 8.21 -9.65
N ALA A 91 10.12 6.99 -9.97
CA ALA A 91 8.95 6.38 -9.34
C ALA A 91 9.13 6.25 -7.81
N LEU A 92 10.33 5.88 -7.39
CA LEU A 92 10.72 5.78 -5.99
C LEU A 92 10.69 7.13 -5.27
N GLU A 93 11.31 8.16 -5.84
CA GLU A 93 11.31 9.53 -5.29
C GLU A 93 9.88 10.07 -5.18
N PHE A 94 9.07 9.88 -6.22
CA PHE A 94 7.66 10.28 -6.22
C PHE A 94 6.89 9.60 -5.09
N ARG A 95 7.08 8.28 -4.92
CA ARG A 95 6.42 7.52 -3.85
C ARG A 95 6.81 8.02 -2.46
N LEU A 96 8.10 8.30 -2.24
CA LEU A 96 8.58 8.85 -0.97
C LEU A 96 7.99 10.23 -0.68
N ILE A 97 7.99 11.12 -1.67
CA ILE A 97 7.44 12.48 -1.52
C ILE A 97 5.95 12.42 -1.20
N VAL A 98 5.17 11.68 -1.99
CA VAL A 98 3.73 11.54 -1.80
C VAL A 98 3.44 10.91 -0.43
N GLY A 99 4.12 9.81 -0.10
CA GLY A 99 3.92 9.14 1.17
C GLY A 99 4.26 9.99 2.38
N PHE A 100 5.32 10.79 2.30
CA PHE A 100 5.69 11.72 3.36
C PHE A 100 4.66 12.85 3.51
N ILE A 101 4.21 13.46 2.40
CA ILE A 101 3.19 14.51 2.42
C ILE A 101 1.88 13.97 3.03
N PHE A 102 1.39 12.82 2.57
CA PHE A 102 0.15 12.24 3.10
C PHE A 102 0.29 11.76 4.54
N GLY A 103 1.41 11.13 4.91
CA GLY A 103 1.69 10.76 6.29
C GLY A 103 1.69 11.97 7.22
N PHE A 104 2.37 13.05 6.81
CA PHE A 104 2.39 14.30 7.55
C PHE A 104 1.00 14.93 7.67
N LEU A 105 0.23 14.98 6.58
CA LEU A 105 -1.14 15.50 6.58
C LEU A 105 -2.04 14.70 7.54
N ILE A 106 -1.96 13.37 7.57
CA ILE A 106 -2.75 12.54 8.49
C ILE A 106 -2.38 12.82 9.95
N VAL A 107 -1.10 13.03 10.25
CA VAL A 107 -0.65 13.36 11.62
C VAL A 107 -1.16 14.74 12.05
N VAL A 108 -1.11 15.74 11.16
CA VAL A 108 -1.57 17.11 11.46
C VAL A 108 -3.10 17.17 11.56
N LEU A 109 -3.82 16.54 10.64
CA LEU A 109 -5.28 16.49 10.62
C LEU A 109 -5.85 15.42 11.57
N SER A 110 -5.01 14.73 12.34
CA SER A 110 -5.46 13.66 13.24
C SER A 110 -6.60 14.06 14.20
N PRO A 111 -6.63 15.28 14.78
CA PRO A 111 -7.72 15.68 15.68
C PRO A 111 -9.05 15.84 14.94
N GLU A 112 -9.03 16.41 13.74
CA GLU A 112 -10.21 16.61 12.89
C GLU A 112 -10.72 15.28 12.33
N ILE A 113 -9.81 14.37 11.98
CA ILE A 113 -10.17 13.02 11.56
C ILE A 113 -10.78 12.25 12.74
N ALA A 114 -10.23 12.40 13.96
CA ALA A 114 -10.76 11.74 15.15
C ALA A 114 -12.15 12.27 15.52
N SER A 115 -12.39 13.58 15.42
CA SER A 115 -13.70 14.20 15.67
C SER A 115 -14.73 13.76 14.62
N PHE A 116 -14.36 13.74 13.33
CA PHE A 116 -15.23 13.27 12.25
C PHE A 116 -15.60 11.79 12.40
N LEU A 117 -14.66 10.96 12.85
CA LEU A 117 -14.88 9.53 13.04
C LEU A 117 -15.54 9.20 14.40
N ASN A 118 -15.80 10.18 15.27
CA ASN A 118 -16.26 10.00 16.65
C ASN A 118 -15.39 9.01 17.43
N VAL A 119 -14.07 9.20 17.37
CA VAL A 119 -13.08 8.34 18.02
C VAL A 119 -12.45 9.11 19.19
N ASP A 120 -12.62 8.61 20.41
CA ASP A 120 -12.10 9.25 21.65
C ASP A 120 -10.56 9.36 21.71
N SER A 121 -9.85 8.68 20.81
CA SER A 121 -8.40 8.56 20.86
C SER A 121 -7.71 9.10 19.60
N ALA A 122 -7.39 10.39 19.62
CA ALA A 122 -6.54 11.02 18.61
C ALA A 122 -5.13 10.38 18.52
N SER A 123 -4.66 9.72 19.58
CA SER A 123 -3.37 9.01 19.58
C SER A 123 -3.37 7.78 18.67
N LEU A 124 -4.50 7.07 18.54
CA LEU A 124 -4.63 5.95 17.59
C LEU A 124 -4.56 6.44 16.14
N VAL A 125 -5.15 7.60 15.84
CA VAL A 125 -5.09 8.22 14.50
C VAL A 125 -3.66 8.70 14.18
N ARG A 126 -2.94 9.27 15.15
CA ARG A 126 -1.52 9.65 14.99
C ARG A 126 -0.61 8.46 14.76
N PHE A 127 -0.79 7.39 15.53
CA PHE A 127 -0.06 6.13 15.33
C PHE A 127 -0.32 5.59 13.92
N ASN A 128 -1.54 5.75 13.41
CA ASN A 128 -1.85 5.38 12.05
C ASN A 128 -1.12 6.23 11.00
N GLY A 129 -1.08 7.56 11.15
CA GLY A 129 -0.30 8.44 10.26
C GLY A 129 1.17 8.03 10.16
N LEU A 130 1.78 7.58 11.26
CA LEU A 130 3.12 7.01 11.28
C LEU A 130 3.21 5.66 10.54
N LEU A 131 2.23 4.79 10.69
CA LEU A 131 2.15 3.53 9.93
C LEU A 131 2.02 3.79 8.43
N VAL A 132 1.29 4.83 8.00
CA VAL A 132 1.19 5.24 6.59
C VAL A 132 2.58 5.62 6.08
N ALA A 133 3.30 6.48 6.80
CA ALA A 133 4.67 6.87 6.43
C ALA A 133 5.61 5.65 6.35
N PHE A 134 5.49 4.70 7.28
CA PHE A 134 6.27 3.45 7.24
C PHE A 134 5.86 2.53 6.09
N SER A 135 4.56 2.44 5.78
CA SER A 135 4.02 1.58 4.71
C SER A 135 4.46 2.03 3.32
N VAL A 136 4.74 3.32 3.16
CA VAL A 136 5.33 3.87 1.95
C VAL A 136 6.72 3.29 1.77
N VAL A 137 7.51 3.22 2.85
CA VAL A 137 8.86 2.62 2.86
C VAL A 137 8.82 1.11 2.64
N SER A 138 7.89 0.39 3.26
CA SER A 138 7.80 -1.07 3.09
C SER A 138 7.20 -1.49 1.75
N GLY A 139 6.28 -0.70 1.21
CA GLY A 139 5.73 -0.89 -0.12
C GLY A 139 6.80 -0.79 -1.21
N ILE A 140 7.80 0.08 -1.03
CA ILE A 140 8.97 0.16 -1.91
C ILE A 140 9.68 -1.20 -1.99
N LEU A 141 9.98 -1.84 -0.86
CA LEU A 141 10.71 -3.12 -0.83
C LEU A 141 9.94 -4.24 -1.55
N LEU A 142 8.61 -4.29 -1.40
CA LEU A 142 7.76 -5.33 -1.98
C LEU A 142 7.46 -5.11 -3.48
N THR A 143 7.56 -3.88 -3.99
CA THR A 143 7.36 -3.60 -5.42
C THR A 143 8.64 -3.85 -6.25
N THR A 144 9.77 -4.09 -5.58
CA THR A 144 11.11 -4.20 -6.19
C THR A 144 11.62 -5.65 -6.30
N THR A 145 10.90 -6.63 -5.75
CA THR A 145 11.20 -8.08 -5.83
C THR A 145 10.11 -8.82 -6.58
#